data_AF-A0A2W0B6T9-F1
#
_entry.id   AF-A0A2W0B6T9-F1
#
_cell.length_a   1.000
_cell.length_b   1.000
_cell.length_c   1.000
_cell.angle_alpha   90.00
_cell.angle_beta   90.00
_cell.angle_gamma   90.00
#
_symmetry.space_group_name_H-M   'P 1'
#
loop_
_entity.id
_entity.type
_entity.pdbx_description
1 polymer ?
#
loop_
_entity_poly.entity_id
_entity_poly.type
_entity_poly.pdbx_seq_one_letter_code
_entity_poly.pdbx_strand_id
1 'polypeptide(L)'
;WKLPPENMVYADTDGNIGEQSAGLTPIRSWSGLLPAMGSDGSHEWSGFLPLDQLPRTFNPPQGWFATANNRTIAEDSKYKVGFEWATYRVERIRQVLGGFAAKEHKIRMEDAEDLQRDVYSLPADQLIRMLP
;
A
#
# COMPACT_ATOMS: atom_id res chain seq x y z
N TRP A 1 -16.08 -5.01 -10.72
CA TRP A 1 -15.70 -4.15 -9.59
C TRP A 1 -16.80 -4.12 -8.54
N LYS A 2 -16.86 -5.15 -7.71
CA LYS A 2 -17.61 -5.23 -6.42
C LYS A 2 -16.84 -6.17 -5.48
N LEU A 3 -15.52 -6.23 -5.67
CA LEU A 3 -14.58 -7.02 -4.87
C LEU A 3 -14.25 -6.22 -3.59
N PRO A 4 -13.73 -6.89 -2.54
CA PRO A 4 -13.10 -6.16 -1.44
C PRO A 4 -12.04 -5.17 -1.96
N PRO A 5 -11.75 -4.10 -1.21
CA PRO A 5 -10.70 -3.17 -1.57
C PRO A 5 -9.34 -3.87 -1.59
N GLU A 6 -8.62 -3.76 -2.70
CA GLU A 6 -7.30 -4.36 -2.90
C GLU A 6 -6.30 -3.37 -3.47
N ASN A 7 -5.01 -3.65 -3.32
CA ASN A 7 -3.97 -3.02 -4.13
C ASN A 7 -3.61 -3.99 -5.27
N MET A 8 -4.14 -3.71 -6.46
CA MET A 8 -3.93 -4.57 -7.63
C MET A 8 -2.58 -4.24 -8.25
N VAL A 9 -1.66 -5.19 -8.19
CA VAL A 9 -0.33 -5.10 -8.83
C VAL A 9 -0.34 -5.81 -10.18
N TYR A 10 0.36 -5.25 -11.16
CA TYR A 10 0.45 -5.84 -12.50
C TYR A 10 1.85 -5.66 -13.11
N ALA A 11 2.14 -6.54 -14.07
CA ALA A 11 3.27 -6.47 -14.97
C ALA A 11 2.85 -7.00 -16.35
N ASP A 12 3.45 -6.51 -17.43
CA ASP A 12 3.17 -6.96 -18.80
C ASP A 12 4.43 -7.30 -19.61
N THR A 13 4.23 -7.82 -20.82
CA THR A 13 5.30 -8.24 -21.75
C THR A 13 6.04 -7.08 -22.41
N ASP A 14 5.49 -5.86 -22.33
CA ASP A 14 6.15 -4.65 -22.84
C ASP A 14 7.10 -4.05 -21.79
N GLY A 15 7.19 -4.68 -20.62
CA GLY A 15 8.07 -4.30 -19.52
C GLY A 15 7.45 -3.26 -18.58
N ASN A 16 6.13 -3.03 -18.65
CA ASN A 16 5.48 -2.12 -17.72
C ASN A 16 5.18 -2.82 -16.40
N ILE A 17 5.26 -2.05 -15.32
CA ILE A 17 4.81 -2.44 -13.99
C ILE A 17 3.93 -1.35 -13.39
N GLY A 18 2.95 -1.75 -12.58
CA GLY A 18 2.15 -0.77 -11.85
C GLY A 18 1.30 -1.34 -10.73
N GLU A 19 0.74 -0.41 -9.98
CA GLU A 19 -0.19 -0.65 -8.88
C GLU A 19 -1.40 0.25 -9.08
N GLN A 20 -2.59 -0.30 -8.83
CA GLN A 20 -3.83 0.46 -8.73
C GLN A 20 -4.56 0.06 -7.46
N SER A 21 -4.75 1.01 -6.55
CA SER A 21 -5.70 0.82 -5.45
C SER A 21 -7.10 0.69 -6.02
N ALA A 22 -7.79 -0.35 -5.60
CA ALA A 22 -9.01 -0.83 -6.21
C ALA A 22 -10.04 -1.20 -5.13
N GLY A 23 -10.85 -0.23 -4.68
CA GLY A 23 -12.12 -0.51 -3.99
C GLY A 23 -13.14 0.63 -4.07
N LEU A 24 -14.44 0.30 -3.89
CA LEU A 24 -15.51 1.31 -3.82
C LEU A 24 -15.30 2.20 -2.60
N THR A 25 -14.78 3.40 -2.84
CA THR A 25 -14.44 4.36 -1.77
C THR A 25 -15.55 5.41 -1.65
N PRO A 26 -16.36 5.40 -0.57
CA PRO A 26 -17.48 6.33 -0.43
C PRO A 26 -17.01 7.75 -0.13
N ILE A 27 -17.67 8.73 -0.73
CA ILE A 27 -17.48 10.16 -0.45
C ILE A 27 -18.33 10.52 0.77
N ARG A 28 -17.69 11.02 1.83
CA ARG A 28 -18.29 11.25 3.15
C ARG A 28 -17.79 12.57 3.75
N SER A 29 -18.65 13.24 4.52
CA SER A 29 -18.33 14.45 5.29
C SER A 29 -17.75 14.16 6.68
N TRP A 30 -17.74 12.90 7.11
CA TRP A 30 -17.23 12.46 8.41
C TRP A 30 -16.10 11.43 8.26
N SER A 31 -15.46 11.06 9.36
CA SER A 31 -14.29 10.16 9.34
C SER A 31 -14.63 8.73 8.94
N GLY A 32 -15.78 8.23 9.40
CA GLY A 32 -16.12 6.82 9.26
C GLY A 32 -15.42 5.87 10.22
N LEU A 33 -14.69 6.38 11.21
CA LEU A 33 -14.03 5.56 12.23
C LEU A 33 -15.03 4.99 13.25
N LEU A 34 -16.07 5.76 13.55
CA LEU A 34 -17.10 5.42 14.52
C LEU A 34 -18.47 5.27 13.83
N PRO A 35 -19.45 4.62 14.48
CA PRO A 35 -20.81 4.55 13.98
C PRO A 35 -21.36 5.94 13.62
N ALA A 36 -22.12 5.99 12.53
CA ALA A 36 -22.77 7.19 12.04
C ALA A 36 -24.23 7.28 12.53
N MET A 37 -24.76 8.50 12.67
CA MET A 37 -26.17 8.73 12.96
C MET A 37 -26.99 8.56 11.67
N GLY A 38 -27.80 7.49 11.59
CA GLY A 38 -28.59 7.17 10.41
C GLY A 38 -30.01 7.76 10.37
N SER A 39 -30.45 8.43 11.44
CA SER A 39 -31.86 8.85 11.60
C SER A 39 -32.23 10.16 10.90
N ASP A 40 -31.26 11.01 10.59
CA ASP A 40 -31.49 12.38 10.08
C ASP A 40 -30.85 12.64 8.70
N GLY A 41 -30.22 11.62 8.10
CA GLY A 41 -29.54 11.72 6.81
C GLY A 41 -28.26 12.57 6.80
N SER A 42 -27.77 13.02 7.97
CA SER A 42 -26.55 13.84 8.06
C SER A 42 -25.26 13.07 7.71
N HIS A 43 -25.34 11.74 7.68
CA HIS A 43 -24.22 10.83 7.41
C HIS A 43 -24.51 9.91 6.21
N GLU A 44 -25.13 10.46 5.15
CA GLU A 44 -25.28 9.74 3.89
C GLU A 44 -24.04 9.87 3.00
N TRP A 45 -23.79 8.86 2.15
CA TRP A 45 -22.71 8.91 1.16
C TRP A 45 -23.12 9.77 -0.02
N SER A 46 -22.20 10.61 -0.51
CA SER A 46 -22.41 11.46 -1.69
C SER A 46 -21.88 10.81 -2.98
N GLY A 47 -21.96 9.47 -3.07
CA GLY A 47 -21.38 8.67 -4.15
C GLY A 47 -20.02 8.07 -3.80
N PHE A 48 -19.23 7.74 -4.83
CA PHE A 48 -17.94 7.06 -4.70
C PHE A 48 -16.86 7.80 -5.49
N LEU A 49 -15.61 7.71 -5.04
CA LEU A 49 -14.47 8.22 -5.80
C LEU A 49 -14.32 7.43 -7.11
N PRO A 50 -14.03 8.13 -8.23
CA PRO A 50 -13.65 7.46 -9.46
C PRO A 50 -12.28 6.81 -9.30
N LEU A 51 -12.04 5.73 -10.05
CA LEU A 51 -10.83 4.90 -9.94
C LEU A 51 -9.53 5.69 -10.15
N ASP A 52 -9.55 6.67 -11.05
CA ASP A 52 -8.41 7.51 -11.40
C ASP A 52 -8.03 8.52 -10.29
N GLN A 53 -8.89 8.72 -9.28
CA GLN A 53 -8.58 9.47 -8.07
C GLN A 53 -8.02 8.59 -6.95
N LEU A 54 -7.99 7.26 -7.11
CA LEU A 54 -7.37 6.36 -6.14
C LEU A 54 -5.85 6.29 -6.35
N PRO A 55 -5.07 5.95 -5.30
CA PRO A 55 -3.63 5.78 -5.42
C PRO A 55 -3.24 4.82 -6.55
N ARG A 56 -2.19 5.20 -7.29
CA ARG A 56 -1.67 4.40 -8.40
C ARG A 56 -0.20 4.70 -8.65
N THR A 57 0.49 3.72 -9.20
CA THR A 57 1.88 3.80 -9.63
C THR A 57 2.00 3.18 -11.01
N PHE A 58 2.77 3.81 -11.90
CA PHE A 58 3.10 3.27 -13.22
C PHE A 58 4.55 3.59 -13.55
N ASN A 59 5.36 2.57 -13.86
CA ASN A 59 6.77 2.68 -14.22
C ASN A 59 7.55 3.72 -13.39
N PRO A 60 7.63 3.56 -12.05
CA PRO A 60 8.32 4.54 -11.22
C PRO A 60 9.81 4.60 -11.61
N PRO A 61 10.47 5.78 -11.55
CA PRO A 61 11.85 5.94 -12.02
C PRO A 61 12.87 4.99 -11.37
N GLN A 62 12.63 4.58 -10.13
CA GLN A 62 13.48 3.63 -9.40
C GLN A 62 13.34 2.17 -9.87
N GLY A 63 12.41 1.88 -10.78
CA GLY A 63 12.23 0.56 -11.40
C GLY A 63 11.49 -0.47 -10.55
N TRP A 64 11.01 -0.12 -9.36
CA TRP A 64 10.27 -1.01 -8.47
C TRP A 64 9.31 -0.25 -7.56
N PHE A 65 8.28 -0.94 -7.06
CA PHE A 65 7.40 -0.47 -5.99
C PHE A 65 7.05 -1.65 -5.07
N ALA A 66 6.47 -1.35 -3.90
CA ALA A 66 6.10 -2.36 -2.92
C ALA A 66 4.82 -1.96 -2.20
N THR A 67 3.92 -2.93 -2.05
CA THR A 67 2.66 -2.79 -1.33
C THR A 67 2.47 -4.02 -0.45
N ALA A 68 2.22 -3.79 0.84
CA ALA A 68 2.11 -4.85 1.85
C ALA A 68 1.17 -4.44 2.98
N ASN A 69 -0.03 -3.99 2.62
CA ASN A 69 -1.05 -3.44 3.52
C ASN A 69 -0.58 -2.18 4.30
N ASN A 70 0.46 -1.52 3.79
CA ASN A 70 0.88 -0.21 4.25
C ASN A 70 -0.04 0.88 3.72
N ARG A 71 0.05 2.05 4.35
CA ARG A 71 -0.64 3.25 3.88
C ARG A 71 -0.10 3.63 2.49
N THR A 72 -0.99 3.68 1.50
CA THR A 72 -0.67 4.08 0.10
C THR A 72 -1.23 5.46 -0.27
N ILE A 73 -2.14 5.99 0.54
CA ILE A 73 -2.67 7.36 0.41
C ILE A 73 -1.68 8.39 0.96
N ALA A 74 -1.72 9.62 0.45
CA ALA A 74 -0.93 10.74 0.99
C ALA A 74 -1.35 11.09 2.43
N GLU A 75 -0.43 11.56 3.26
CA GLU A 75 -0.69 11.94 4.68
C GLU A 75 -1.77 13.01 4.81
N ASP A 76 -1.77 13.98 3.91
CA ASP A 76 -2.72 15.08 3.83
C ASP A 76 -3.98 14.77 2.99
N SER A 77 -4.18 13.51 2.61
CA SER A 77 -5.38 13.10 1.86
C SER A 77 -6.66 13.48 2.61
N LYS A 78 -7.54 14.20 1.91
CA LYS A 78 -8.89 14.54 2.42
C LYS A 78 -9.78 13.31 2.59
N TYR A 79 -9.45 12.21 1.91
CA TYR A 79 -10.24 10.98 1.93
C TYR A 79 -9.70 10.01 2.98
N LYS A 80 -10.56 9.68 3.94
CA LYS A 80 -10.28 8.74 5.03
C LYS A 80 -10.79 7.35 4.65
N VAL A 81 -9.87 6.48 4.23
CA VAL A 81 -10.16 5.11 3.75
C VAL A 81 -9.70 4.00 4.70
N GLY A 82 -8.90 4.35 5.71
CA GLY A 82 -8.40 3.42 6.72
C GLY A 82 -7.69 4.17 7.84
N PHE A 83 -7.64 3.57 9.02
CA PHE A 83 -7.06 4.15 10.24
C PHE A 83 -5.89 3.34 10.80
N GLU A 84 -5.67 2.15 10.26
CA GLU A 84 -4.64 1.21 10.69
C GLU A 84 -3.95 0.66 9.45
N TRP A 85 -2.63 0.53 9.52
CA TRP A 85 -1.79 0.13 8.40
C TRP A 85 -0.61 -0.70 8.92
N ALA A 86 -0.19 -1.70 8.14
CA ALA A 86 1.01 -2.48 8.46
C ALA A 86 2.28 -1.76 7.95
N THR A 87 3.37 -1.78 8.71
CA THR A 87 4.61 -1.04 8.36
C THR A 87 5.78 -1.96 8.03
N TYR A 88 6.06 -2.96 8.86
CA TYR A 88 7.32 -3.70 8.79
C TYR A 88 7.53 -4.48 7.48
N ARG A 89 6.49 -5.13 6.92
CA ARG A 89 6.66 -5.91 5.69
C ARG A 89 7.01 -5.04 4.49
N VAL A 90 6.36 -3.89 4.33
CA VAL A 90 6.69 -2.99 3.21
C VAL A 90 8.09 -2.40 3.38
N GLU A 91 8.48 -2.06 4.62
CA GLU A 91 9.81 -1.54 4.92
C GLU A 91 10.88 -2.57 4.60
N ARG A 92 10.66 -3.83 4.98
CA ARG A 92 11.59 -4.92 4.66
C ARG A 92 11.72 -5.15 3.16
N ILE A 93 10.60 -5.20 2.42
CA ILE A 93 10.62 -5.31 0.96
C ILE A 93 11.38 -4.13 0.33
N ARG A 94 11.14 -2.90 0.80
CA ARG A 94 11.86 -1.69 0.35
C ARG A 94 13.36 -1.76 0.62
N GLN A 95 13.79 -2.30 1.76
CA GLN A 95 15.21 -2.50 2.06
C GLN A 95 15.87 -3.48 1.08
N VAL A 96 15.21 -4.60 0.79
CA VAL A 96 15.73 -5.63 -0.12
C VAL A 96 15.77 -5.09 -1.57
N LEU A 97 14.65 -4.61 -2.10
CA LEU A 97 14.57 -4.09 -3.46
C LEU A 97 15.44 -2.83 -3.67
N GLY A 98 15.46 -1.93 -2.69
CA GLY A 98 16.35 -0.77 -2.70
C GLY A 98 17.83 -1.18 -2.65
N GLY A 99 18.16 -2.23 -1.90
CA GLY A 99 19.51 -2.79 -1.87
C GLY A 99 19.94 -3.41 -3.19
N PHE A 100 19.03 -4.06 -3.92
CA PHE A 100 19.28 -4.53 -5.29
C PHE A 100 19.48 -3.37 -6.26
N ALA A 101 18.58 -2.39 -6.25
CA ALA A 101 18.67 -1.22 -7.11
C ALA A 101 19.99 -0.44 -6.90
N ALA A 102 20.40 -0.23 -5.64
CA ALA A 102 21.64 0.48 -5.31
C ALA A 102 22.91 -0.25 -5.78
N LYS A 103 22.83 -1.57 -6.03
CA LYS A 103 23.93 -2.40 -6.53
C LYS A 103 23.81 -2.70 -8.03
N GLU A 104 22.84 -2.09 -8.72
CA GLU A 104 22.48 -2.42 -10.10
C GLU A 104 22.22 -3.93 -10.31
N HIS A 105 21.74 -4.61 -9.27
CA HIS A 105 21.47 -6.04 -9.30
C HIS A 105 20.19 -6.31 -10.11
N LYS A 106 20.31 -7.15 -11.14
CA LYS A 106 19.15 -7.62 -11.91
C LYS A 106 18.44 -8.72 -11.12
N ILE A 107 17.21 -8.42 -10.71
CA ILE A 107 16.35 -9.35 -9.96
C ILE A 107 16.11 -10.62 -10.78
N ARG A 108 16.26 -11.77 -10.12
CA ARG A 108 16.00 -13.11 -10.64
C ARG A 108 14.87 -13.80 -9.88
N MET A 109 14.45 -14.96 -10.37
CA MET A 109 13.44 -15.78 -9.70
C MET A 109 13.87 -16.21 -8.29
N GLU A 110 15.14 -16.53 -8.11
CA GLU A 110 15.67 -16.94 -6.79
C GLU A 110 15.59 -15.78 -5.78
N ASP A 111 15.83 -14.53 -6.21
CA ASP A 111 15.69 -13.35 -5.35
C ASP A 111 14.24 -13.16 -4.90
N ALA A 112 13.27 -13.45 -5.77
CA ALA A 112 11.85 -13.39 -5.45
C ALA A 112 11.45 -14.49 -4.46
N GLU A 113 11.95 -15.71 -4.63
CA GLU A 113 11.76 -16.83 -3.70
C GLU A 113 12.38 -16.55 -2.33
N ASP A 114 13.57 -15.96 -2.30
CA ASP A 114 14.25 -15.56 -1.06
C ASP A 114 13.47 -14.45 -0.35
N LEU A 115 12.99 -13.44 -1.08
CA LEU A 115 12.16 -12.39 -0.51
C LEU A 115 10.83 -12.93 0.02
N GLN A 116 10.21 -13.92 -0.65
CA GLN A 116 8.99 -14.58 -0.18
C GLN A 116 9.19 -15.31 1.15
N ARG A 117 10.41 -15.82 1.40
CA ARG A 117 10.78 -16.56 2.61
C ARG A 117 11.53 -15.71 3.63
N ASP A 118 11.58 -14.39 3.45
CA ASP A 118 12.27 -13.49 4.37
C ASP A 118 11.58 -13.50 5.75
N VAL A 119 12.33 -13.94 6.77
CA VAL A 119 11.88 -14.02 8.17
C VAL A 119 12.53 -12.96 9.06
N TYR A 120 13.12 -11.91 8.47
CA TYR A 120 13.83 -10.88 9.21
C TYR A 120 12.88 -10.05 10.06
N SER A 121 13.22 -9.87 11.34
CA SER A 121 12.37 -9.12 12.29
C SER A 121 12.90 -7.70 12.51
N LEU A 122 12.41 -6.75 11.70
CA LEU A 122 12.62 -5.31 11.95
C LEU A 122 12.23 -4.85 13.36
N PRO A 123 11.10 -5.28 13.97
CA PRO A 123 10.80 -4.90 15.34
C PRO A 123 11.79 -5.47 16.37
N ALA A 124 12.38 -6.65 16.12
CA ALA A 124 13.42 -7.19 17.01
C ALA A 124 14.70 -6.35 16.95
N ASP A 125 15.11 -5.92 15.76
CA ASP A 125 16.24 -4.99 15.59
C ASP A 125 16.03 -3.67 16.33
N GLN A 126 14.82 -3.12 16.23
CA GLN A 126 14.46 -1.89 16.94
C GLN A 126 14.52 -2.10 18.45
N LEU A 127 13.95 -3.20 18.94
CA LEU A 127 13.98 -3.55 20.36
C LEU A 127 15.41 -3.69 20.87
N ILE A 128 16.28 -4.43 20.17
CA ILE A 128 17.67 -4.63 20.58
C ILE A 128 18.40 -3.30 20.74
N ARG A 129 18.15 -2.32 19.87
CA ARG A 129 18.75 -0.96 19.97
C ARG A 129 18.26 -0.16 21.17
N MET A 130 17.14 -0.53 21.77
CA MET A 130 16.59 0.10 22.97
C MET A 130 17.05 -0.58 24.27
N LEU A 131 17.66 -1.77 24.19
CA LEU A 131 18.18 -2.46 25.36
C LEU A 131 19.48 -1.80 25.85
N PRO A 132 19.68 -1.71 27.18
CA PRO A 132 20.83 -1.04 27.79
C PRO A 132 22.15 -1.79 27.61
#